data_AF-A0A158QQG0-F1
#
_entry.id   AF-A0A158QQG0-F1
#
_cell.length_a   1.000
_cell.length_b   1.000
_cell.length_c   1.000
_cell.angle_alpha   90.00
_cell.angle_beta   90.00
_cell.angle_gamma   90.00
#
_symmetry.space_group_name_H-M   'P 1'
#
loop_
_entity.id
_entity.type
_entity.pdbx_description
1 polymer ?
#
loop_
_entity_poly.entity_id
_entity_poly.type
_entity_poly.pdbx_seq_one_letter_code
_entity_poly.pdbx_strand_id
1 'polypeptide(L)'
;MLMLMLLCSAAVNPICSSVVSFLRSRSGTAVIFFGLEAHCVLLCAALLIYCKLINEAIEAFEFVANKRQTVLRISPSQIRTIDLLKNLVSSAPVVLLPVSRPMLLCSISLSTLPILAGIRSGLEPVIEVFVGTTMVWDSIGSQRRTSI
;
A
#
# COMPACT_ATOMS: atom_id res chain seq x y z
N MET A 1 -3.98 -13.15 2.08
CA MET A 1 -4.15 -12.09 1.05
C MET A 1 -3.88 -10.68 1.59
N LEU A 2 -4.09 -10.40 2.90
CA LEU A 2 -3.74 -9.10 3.53
C LEU A 2 -2.21 -8.88 3.68
N MET A 3 -1.45 -9.98 3.76
CA MET A 3 -0.01 -10.05 4.08
C MET A 3 0.94 -9.41 3.05
N LEU A 4 0.47 -9.09 1.84
CA LEU A 4 1.33 -8.65 0.73
C LEU A 4 1.22 -7.14 0.42
N MET A 5 0.21 -6.45 0.96
CA MET A 5 -0.08 -5.05 0.59
C MET A 5 0.79 -4.03 1.33
N LEU A 6 1.38 -4.39 2.48
CA LEU A 6 2.17 -3.48 3.32
C LEU A 6 3.64 -3.33 2.89
N LEU A 7 4.17 -4.25 2.07
CA LEU A 7 5.54 -4.13 1.55
C LEU A 7 5.69 -3.05 0.45
N CYS A 8 4.59 -2.53 -0.10
CA CYS A 8 4.67 -1.60 -1.23
C CYS A 8 5.13 -0.18 -0.85
N SER A 9 4.74 0.40 0.29
CA SER A 9 5.01 1.84 0.47
C SER A 9 6.49 2.19 0.66
N ALA A 10 7.25 1.43 1.44
CA ALA A 10 8.67 1.71 1.68
C ALA A 10 9.58 1.36 0.48
N ALA A 11 9.24 0.31 -0.28
CA ALA A 11 10.05 -0.16 -1.39
C ALA A 11 9.73 0.55 -2.73
N VAL A 12 8.51 1.08 -2.92
CA VAL A 12 8.12 1.67 -4.21
C VAL A 12 8.98 2.87 -4.58
N ASN A 13 9.27 3.78 -3.65
CA ASN A 13 10.11 4.97 -3.94
C ASN A 13 11.53 4.62 -4.43
N PRO A 14 12.34 3.80 -3.73
CA PRO A 14 13.68 3.45 -4.22
C PRO A 14 13.64 2.66 -5.53
N ILE A 15 12.63 1.80 -5.73
CA ILE A 15 12.45 1.07 -7.01
C ILE A 15 12.16 2.07 -8.14
N CYS A 16 11.21 2.98 -7.96
CA CYS A 16 10.86 3.99 -8.96
C CYS A 16 12.08 4.87 -9.30
N SER A 17 12.82 5.33 -8.30
CA SER A 17 14.05 6.11 -8.50
C SER A 17 15.10 5.34 -9.32
N SER A 18 15.36 4.08 -8.96
CA SER A 18 16.31 3.23 -9.69
C SER A 18 15.89 3.00 -11.14
N VAL A 19 14.62 2.70 -11.38
CA VAL A 19 14.06 2.47 -12.73
C VAL A 19 14.18 3.74 -13.57
N VAL A 20 13.78 4.88 -13.04
CA VAL A 20 13.84 6.16 -13.78
C VAL A 20 15.29 6.56 -14.06
N SER A 21 16.20 6.36 -13.12
CA SER A 21 17.63 6.60 -13.34
C SER A 21 18.17 5.71 -14.47
N PHE A 22 17.80 4.44 -14.50
CA PHE A 22 18.18 3.52 -15.57
C PHE A 22 17.63 3.97 -16.93
N LEU A 23 16.34 4.29 -17.01
CA LEU A 23 15.68 4.74 -18.24
C LEU A 23 16.25 6.06 -18.77
N ARG A 24 16.73 6.94 -17.89
CA ARG A 24 17.39 8.20 -18.27
C ARG A 24 18.80 8.00 -18.80
N SER A 25 19.48 6.92 -18.41
CA SER A 25 20.89 6.71 -18.77
C SER A 25 21.11 6.49 -20.27
N ARG A 26 20.15 5.89 -20.98
CA ARG A 26 20.32 5.52 -22.40
C ARG A 26 18.98 5.51 -23.13
N SER A 27 18.88 6.27 -24.22
CA SER A 27 17.70 6.25 -25.09
C SER A 27 17.49 4.87 -25.71
N GLY A 28 16.25 4.37 -25.69
CA GLY A 28 15.89 3.07 -26.28
C GLY A 28 15.98 1.88 -25.31
N THR A 29 16.32 2.11 -24.04
CA THR A 29 16.22 1.06 -23.02
C THR A 29 14.78 0.82 -22.60
N ALA A 30 14.45 -0.44 -22.30
CA ALA A 30 13.17 -0.85 -21.74
C ALA A 30 13.37 -1.54 -20.39
N VAL A 31 12.34 -1.50 -19.54
CA VAL A 31 12.32 -2.20 -18.25
C VAL A 31 11.16 -3.19 -18.26
N ILE A 32 11.42 -4.40 -17.77
CA ILE A 32 10.45 -5.49 -17.71
C ILE A 32 10.16 -5.79 -16.24
N PHE A 33 8.88 -5.73 -15.86
CA PHE A 33 8.41 -6.16 -14.54
C PHE A 33 7.80 -7.56 -14.66
N PHE A 34 8.24 -8.49 -13.80
CA PHE A 34 7.75 -9.87 -13.75
C PHE A 34 7.30 -10.22 -12.33
N GLY A 35 6.33 -11.13 -12.23
CA GLY A 35 5.75 -11.57 -10.95
C GLY A 35 4.23 -11.51 -10.95
N LEU A 36 3.63 -11.32 -9.77
CA LEU A 36 2.19 -11.16 -9.62
C LEU A 36 1.70 -9.95 -10.41
N GLU A 37 0.74 -10.17 -11.30
CA GLU A 37 0.24 -9.15 -12.23
C GLU A 37 -0.21 -7.88 -11.51
N ALA A 38 -0.94 -8.02 -10.40
CA ALA A 38 -1.40 -6.89 -9.59
C ALA A 38 -0.26 -6.01 -9.08
N HIS A 39 0.89 -6.62 -8.73
CA HIS A 39 2.06 -5.86 -8.28
C HIS A 39 2.74 -5.14 -9.44
N CYS A 40 2.87 -5.80 -10.59
CA CYS A 40 3.42 -5.18 -11.79
C CYS A 40 2.59 -3.98 -12.23
N VAL A 41 1.25 -4.11 -12.22
CA VAL A 41 0.33 -3.02 -12.55
C VAL A 41 0.46 -1.87 -11.56
N LEU A 42 0.52 -2.17 -10.25
CA LEU A 42 0.68 -1.15 -9.21
C LEU A 42 2.01 -0.40 -9.34
N LEU A 43 3.11 -1.10 -9.63
CA LEU A 43 4.44 -0.50 -9.80
C LEU A 43 4.51 0.37 -11.06
N CYS A 44 3.89 -0.07 -12.17
CA CYS A 44 3.75 0.73 -13.38
C CYS A 44 2.94 2.02 -13.11
N ALA A 45 1.81 1.92 -12.40
CA ALA A 45 1.01 3.08 -12.03
C ALA A 45 1.81 4.05 -11.15
N ALA A 46 2.54 3.52 -10.16
CA ALA A 46 3.44 4.30 -9.31
C ALA A 46 4.54 5.01 -10.12
N LEU A 47 5.10 4.38 -11.15
CA LEU A 47 6.07 5.00 -12.06
C LEU A 47 5.48 6.15 -12.87
N LEU A 48 4.24 6.03 -13.34
CA LEU A 48 3.56 7.12 -14.06
C LEU A 48 3.38 8.35 -13.14
N ILE A 49 2.98 8.13 -11.89
CA ILE A 49 2.89 9.19 -10.88
C ILE A 49 4.26 9.77 -10.54
N TYR A 50 5.27 8.91 -10.33
CA TYR A 50 6.64 9.32 -10.01
C TYR A 50 7.26 10.19 -11.13
N CYS A 51 6.98 9.84 -12.38
CA CYS A 51 7.41 10.61 -13.54
C CYS A 51 6.53 11.85 -13.81
N LYS A 52 5.50 12.10 -12.99
CA LYS A 52 4.52 13.20 -13.15
C LYS A 52 3.78 13.15 -14.50
N LEU A 53 3.57 11.95 -15.05
CA LEU A 53 2.82 11.74 -16.30
C LEU A 53 1.31 11.69 -16.06
N ILE A 54 0.90 11.21 -14.90
CA ILE A 54 -0.47 11.21 -14.39
C ILE A 54 -0.40 11.72 -12.96
N ASN A 55 -1.44 12.43 -12.50
CA ASN A 55 -1.46 13.01 -11.16
C ASN A 55 -2.35 12.24 -10.17
N GLU A 56 -3.36 11.53 -10.64
CA GLU A 56 -4.31 10.81 -9.78
C GLU A 56 -3.99 9.31 -9.75
N ALA A 57 -3.91 8.74 -8.54
CA ALA A 57 -3.51 7.34 -8.34
C ALA A 57 -4.47 6.34 -9.01
N ILE A 58 -5.78 6.63 -8.94
CA ILE A 58 -6.83 5.80 -9.54
C ILE A 58 -6.70 5.83 -11.07
N GLU A 59 -6.57 7.02 -11.66
CA GLU A 59 -6.40 7.18 -13.10
C GLU A 59 -5.15 6.47 -13.61
N ALA A 60 -4.03 6.57 -12.88
CA ALA A 60 -2.79 5.89 -13.23
C ALA A 60 -2.94 4.35 -13.20
N PHE A 61 -3.64 3.83 -12.19
CA PHE A 61 -3.93 2.40 -12.09
C PHE A 61 -4.84 1.93 -13.22
N GLU A 62 -5.96 2.61 -13.46
CA GLU A 62 -6.91 2.28 -14.51
C GLU A 62 -6.26 2.37 -15.90
N PHE A 63 -5.43 3.37 -16.14
CA PHE A 63 -4.67 3.50 -17.38
C PHE A 63 -3.82 2.25 -17.65
N VAL A 64 -3.05 1.79 -16.67
CA VAL A 64 -2.20 0.60 -16.82
C VAL A 64 -3.05 -0.67 -16.94
N ALA A 65 -4.08 -0.81 -16.11
CA ALA A 65 -4.98 -1.96 -16.13
C ALA A 65 -5.67 -2.11 -17.50
N ASN A 66 -6.17 -1.00 -18.05
CA ASN A 66 -6.79 -0.96 -19.38
C ASN A 66 -5.78 -1.29 -20.48
N LYS A 67 -4.55 -0.78 -20.41
CA LYS A 67 -3.48 -1.11 -21.37
C LYS A 67 -3.07 -2.58 -21.30
N ARG A 68 -3.17 -3.22 -20.13
CA ARG A 68 -2.93 -4.65 -19.91
C ARG A 68 -4.16 -5.52 -20.19
N GLN A 69 -5.32 -4.92 -20.47
CA GLN A 69 -6.61 -5.62 -20.63
C GLN A 69 -6.94 -6.52 -19.43
N THR A 70 -6.63 -6.05 -18.23
CA THR A 70 -6.77 -6.82 -16.99
C THR A 70 -7.83 -6.22 -16.07
N VAL A 71 -8.61 -7.09 -15.42
CA VAL A 71 -9.66 -6.69 -14.48
C VAL A 71 -9.14 -6.92 -13.07
N LEU A 72 -8.49 -5.89 -12.53
CA LEU A 72 -7.92 -5.92 -11.19
C LEU A 72 -8.66 -4.98 -10.27
N ARG A 73 -8.99 -5.45 -9.07
CA ARG A 73 -9.50 -4.59 -8.00
C ARG A 73 -8.32 -4.05 -7.22
N ILE A 74 -8.17 -2.72 -7.25
CA ILE A 74 -7.24 -2.04 -6.36
C ILE A 74 -7.88 -1.86 -4.99
N SER A 75 -7.13 -2.15 -3.93
CA SER A 75 -7.60 -1.89 -2.57
C SER A 75 -7.39 -0.41 -2.20
N PRO A 76 -8.18 0.14 -1.27
CA PRO A 76 -7.95 1.50 -0.76
C PRO A 76 -6.54 1.71 -0.19
N SER A 77 -5.95 0.67 0.41
CA SER A 77 -4.58 0.74 0.94
C SER A 77 -3.51 0.91 -0.14
N GLN A 78 -3.72 0.32 -1.32
CA GLN A 78 -2.84 0.44 -2.48
C GLN A 78 -2.97 1.82 -3.13
N ILE A 79 -4.19 2.35 -3.26
CA ILE A 79 -4.43 3.73 -3.73
C ILE A 79 -3.68 4.72 -2.83
N ARG A 80 -3.88 4.63 -1.51
CA ARG A 80 -3.19 5.48 -0.53
C ARG A 80 -1.66 5.39 -0.65
N THR A 81 -1.13 4.21 -0.95
CA THR A 81 0.31 4.02 -1.14
C THR A 81 0.85 4.83 -2.32
N ILE A 82 0.11 4.86 -3.44
CA ILE A 82 0.48 5.66 -4.62
C ILE A 82 0.29 7.17 -4.34
N ASP A 83 -0.77 7.57 -3.64
CA ASP A 83 -0.97 8.98 -3.27
C ASP A 83 0.13 9.50 -2.33
N LEU A 84 0.59 8.67 -1.40
CA LEU A 84 1.74 9.01 -0.56
C LEU A 84 3.01 9.22 -1.41
N LEU A 85 3.22 8.39 -2.43
CA LEU A 85 4.33 8.57 -3.37
C LEU A 85 4.25 9.90 -4.12
N LYS A 86 3.05 10.31 -4.58
CA LYS A 86 2.82 11.62 -5.22
C LYS A 86 3.35 12.76 -4.34
N ASN A 87 3.04 12.73 -3.04
CA ASN A 87 3.47 13.76 -2.10
C ASN A 87 4.99 13.78 -1.89
N LEU A 88 5.64 12.61 -1.88
CA LEU A 88 7.09 12.47 -1.78
C LEU A 88 7.84 13.03 -2.99
N VAL A 89 7.25 12.96 -4.18
CA VAL A 89 7.88 13.36 -5.45
C VAL A 89 7.52 14.79 -5.88
N SER A 90 6.41 15.33 -5.36
CA SER A 90 5.94 16.69 -5.66
C SER A 90 6.67 17.78 -4.84
N SER A 91 7.13 17.46 -3.63
CA SER A 91 7.74 18.42 -2.70
C SER A 91 9.29 18.38 -2.74
N ALA A 92 9.93 19.52 -2.46
CA ALA A 92 11.38 19.60 -2.37
C ALA A 92 11.91 18.59 -1.31
N PRO A 93 13.00 17.85 -1.60
CA PRO A 93 13.37 16.57 -0.96
C PRO A 93 13.75 16.64 0.53
N VAL A 94 13.66 17.81 1.17
CA VAL A 94 14.15 18.06 2.54
C VAL A 94 13.03 18.04 3.59
N VAL A 95 11.75 18.20 3.21
CA VAL A 95 10.69 18.50 4.20
C VAL A 95 9.75 17.33 4.52
N LEU A 96 9.70 16.28 3.70
CA LEU A 96 8.67 15.23 3.81
C LEU A 96 9.19 13.79 3.69
N LEU A 97 10.44 13.51 4.08
CA LEU A 97 10.70 12.15 4.59
C LEU A 97 9.74 11.98 5.78
N PRO A 98 8.83 10.99 5.76
CA PRO A 98 7.95 10.78 6.90
C PRO A 98 8.88 10.51 8.08
N VAL A 99 9.01 11.51 8.96
CA VAL A 99 9.83 11.38 10.16
C VAL A 99 9.28 10.16 10.85
N SER A 100 10.13 9.15 11.06
CA SER A 100 9.72 7.93 11.74
C SER A 100 9.45 8.28 13.19
N ARG A 101 8.22 8.72 13.44
CA ARG A 101 7.72 9.08 14.76
C ARG A 101 7.08 7.84 15.33
N PRO A 102 7.56 7.31 16.47
CA PRO A 102 6.90 6.21 17.12
C PRO A 102 5.46 6.64 17.46
N MET A 103 4.49 5.81 17.09
CA MET A 103 3.08 6.02 17.40
C MET A 103 2.62 4.93 18.34
N LEU A 104 1.90 5.33 19.40
CA LEU A 104 1.25 4.41 20.32
C LEU A 104 -0.21 4.23 19.88
N LEU A 105 -0.60 2.99 19.57
CA LEU A 105 -1.99 2.65 19.31
C LEU A 105 -2.70 2.34 20.63
N CYS A 106 -3.48 3.29 21.14
CA CYS A 106 -4.15 3.15 22.43
C CYS A 106 -5.48 2.37 22.34
N SER A 107 -6.29 2.63 21.31
CA SER A 107 -7.59 2.00 21.15
C SER A 107 -8.04 2.01 19.69
N ILE A 108 -8.91 1.06 19.34
CA ILE A 108 -9.62 1.00 18.06
C ILE A 108 -11.11 0.99 18.38
N SER A 109 -11.85 1.97 17.85
CA SER A 109 -13.31 2.05 17.99
C SER A 109 -13.97 1.73 16.65
N LEU A 110 -14.87 0.75 16.64
CA LEU A 110 -15.72 0.43 15.49
C LEU A 110 -17.10 1.05 15.72
N SER A 111 -17.49 2.02 14.89
CA SER A 111 -18.78 2.72 15.03
C SER A 111 -19.97 1.85 14.61
N THR A 112 -19.76 0.94 13.67
CA THR A 112 -20.75 -0.06 13.23
C THR A 112 -20.11 -1.43 13.25
N LEU A 113 -20.80 -2.39 13.88
CA LEU A 113 -20.41 -3.79 13.76
C LEU A 113 -20.88 -4.30 12.39
N PRO A 114 -19.98 -4.89 11.57
CA PRO A 114 -20.38 -5.45 10.30
C PRO A 114 -21.40 -6.56 10.53
N ILE A 115 -22.59 -6.40 9.97
CA ILE A 115 -23.63 -7.44 9.98
C ILE A 115 -23.17 -8.49 8.96
N LEU A 116 -22.43 -9.49 9.43
CA LEU A 116 -22.13 -10.67 8.63
C LEU A 116 -23.45 -11.44 8.44
N ALA A 117 -23.92 -11.48 7.20
CA ALA A 117 -25.17 -12.10 6.82
C ALA A 117 -25.24 -13.54 7.39
N GLY A 118 -26.14 -13.77 8.35
CA GLY A 118 -26.39 -15.07 8.96
C GLY A 118 -26.16 -15.17 10.46
N ILE A 119 -25.42 -14.25 11.08
CA ILE A 119 -25.14 -14.30 12.53
C ILE A 119 -26.09 -13.35 13.27
N ARG A 120 -27.11 -13.91 13.91
CA ARG A 120 -28.12 -13.17 14.71
C ARG A 120 -27.65 -12.80 16.13
N SER A 121 -26.42 -13.15 16.51
CA SER A 121 -25.89 -13.00 17.87
C SER A 121 -24.43 -12.54 17.87
N GLY A 122 -24.15 -11.44 18.57
CA GLY A 122 -22.84 -10.96 19.05
C GLY A 122 -21.61 -11.24 18.17
N LEU A 123 -21.15 -10.24 17.42
CA LEU A 123 -19.85 -10.32 16.75
C LEU A 123 -18.74 -9.99 17.75
N GLU A 124 -17.81 -10.92 17.99
CA GLU A 124 -16.59 -10.65 18.75
C GLU A 124 -15.43 -10.47 17.76
N PRO A 125 -15.02 -9.22 17.45
CA PRO A 125 -13.96 -8.99 16.48
C PRO A 125 -12.60 -9.39 17.05
N VAL A 126 -11.87 -10.20 16.29
CA VAL A 126 -10.45 -10.47 16.52
C VAL A 126 -9.63 -9.48 15.71
N ILE A 127 -8.67 -8.82 16.36
CA ILE A 127 -7.80 -7.82 15.74
C ILE A 127 -6.34 -8.25 15.88
N GLU A 128 -5.62 -8.24 14.77
CA GLU A 128 -4.19 -8.47 14.70
C GLU A 128 -3.51 -7.23 14.09
N VAL A 129 -2.39 -6.81 14.68
CA VAL A 129 -1.61 -5.66 14.23
C VAL A 129 -0.26 -6.14 13.72
N PHE A 130 0.08 -5.72 12.51
CA PHE A 130 1.31 -6.08 11.82
C PHE A 130 2.16 -4.85 11.51
N VAL A 131 3.47 -4.99 11.64
CA VAL A 131 4.47 -4.07 11.09
C VAL A 131 5.24 -4.81 10.00
N GLY A 132 5.02 -4.42 8.75
CA GLY A 132 5.52 -5.17 7.60
C GLY A 132 4.94 -6.58 7.58
N THR A 133 5.79 -7.59 7.74
CA THR A 133 5.40 -9.01 7.80
C THR A 133 5.36 -9.58 9.21
N THR A 134 5.69 -8.78 10.22
CA THR A 134 5.79 -9.24 11.61
C THR A 134 4.55 -8.85 12.38
N MET A 135 3.87 -9.83 12.99
CA MET A 135 2.77 -9.57 13.92
C MET A 135 3.35 -8.98 15.21
N VAL A 136 2.86 -7.82 15.63
CA VAL A 136 3.35 -7.11 16.81
C VAL A 136 2.36 -7.16 17.97
N TRP A 137 1.08 -7.41 17.70
CA TRP A 137 0.03 -7.50 18.72
C TRP A 137 -1.20 -8.25 18.20
N ASP A 138 -1.91 -8.97 19.08
CA ASP A 138 -3.19 -9.62 18.80
C ASP A 138 -4.18 -9.48 19.98
N SER A 139 -5.47 -9.43 19.67
CA SER A 139 -6.53 -9.29 20.68
C SER A 139 -6.73 -10.56 21.49
N ILE A 140 -6.44 -11.75 20.94
CA ILE A 140 -6.61 -13.03 21.62
C ILE A 140 -5.50 -13.25 22.66
N GLY A 141 -4.23 -13.07 22.27
CA GLY A 141 -3.09 -13.23 23.16
C GLY A 141 -3.03 -12.19 24.27
N SER A 142 -3.55 -10.98 24.03
CA SER A 142 -3.63 -9.94 25.07
C SER A 142 -4.68 -10.21 26.15
N GLN A 143 -5.86 -10.73 25.79
CA GLN A 143 -6.90 -11.09 26.78
C GLN A 143 -6.44 -12.16 27.79
N ARG A 144 -5.59 -13.10 27.36
CA ARG A 144 -5.04 -14.16 28.25
C ARG A 144 -4.05 -13.65 29.30
N ARG A 145 -3.47 -12.46 29.11
CA ARG A 145 -2.50 -11.87 30.05
C ARG A 145 -3.16 -11.09 31.19
N THR A 146 -4.41 -10.68 31.03
CA THR A 146 -5.17 -9.94 32.04
C THR A 146 -5.99 -10.83 32.97
N SER A 147 -5.97 -12.15 32.76
CA SER A 147 -6.73 -13.14 33.55
C SER A 147 -5.87 -13.93 34.56
N ILE A 148 -4.75 -13.35 35.02
CA ILE A 148 -3.89 -13.90 36.09
C ILE A 148 -3.89 -12.92 37.26
#